data_AF-A0A7I7QGI8-F1
#
_entry.id   AF-A0A7I7QGI8-F1
#
_cell.length_a   1.000
_cell.length_b   1.000
_cell.length_c   1.000
_cell.angle_alpha   90.00
_cell.angle_beta   90.00
_cell.angle_gamma   90.00
#
_symmetry.space_group_name_H-M   'P 1'
#
loop_
_entity.id
_entity.type
_entity.pdbx_description
1 polymer ?
#
loop_
_entity_poly.entity_id
_entity_poly.type
_entity_poly.pdbx_seq_one_letter_code
_entity_poly.pdbx_strand_id
1 'polypeptide(L)'
;MLHVSNEGLQVLAAHCDAVSARFAVATPVPIVGLPFQATSHAVGSAYAVLDGIIATLAGRSQASAIKAAVAGAEFVASDSTGAQSVAALGSSITQA
;
A
#
# COMPACT_ATOMS: atom_id res chain seq x y z
N MET A 1 17.98 14.50 3.62
CA MET A 1 17.00 14.20 4.70
C MET A 1 15.63 14.15 4.06
N LEU A 2 14.89 13.04 4.17
CA LEU A 2 13.56 12.92 3.58
C LEU A 2 12.55 13.58 4.53
N HIS A 3 11.83 14.61 4.08
CA HIS A 3 10.79 15.23 4.88
C HIS A 3 9.54 14.33 4.84
N VAL A 4 9.17 13.77 5.99
CA VAL A 4 8.01 12.88 6.13
C VAL A 4 6.90 13.65 6.82
N SER A 5 5.72 13.65 6.22
CA SER A 5 4.51 14.30 6.74
C SER A 5 3.37 13.29 6.77
N ASN A 6 2.46 13.42 7.73
CA ASN A 6 1.29 12.55 7.86
C ASN A 6 0.43 12.56 6.58
N GLU A 7 0.25 13.73 5.97
CA GLU A 7 -0.48 13.88 4.71
C GLU A 7 0.18 13.08 3.58
N GLY A 8 1.51 13.11 3.50
CA GLY A 8 2.27 12.34 2.51
C GLY A 8 2.13 10.84 2.69
N LEU A 9 2.11 10.36 3.95
CA LEU A 9 1.90 8.95 4.27
C LEU A 9 0.48 8.48 3.94
N GLN A 10 -0.54 9.31 4.19
CA GLN A 10 -1.92 9.03 3.82
C GLN A 10 -2.12 9.00 2.29
N VAL A 11 -1.54 9.96 1.57
CA VAL A 11 -1.57 9.97 0.09
C VAL A 11 -0.89 8.74 -0.49
N LEU A 12 0.25 8.34 0.07
CA LEU A 12 0.94 7.11 -0.35
C LEU A 12 0.08 5.86 -0.08
N ALA A 13 -0.57 5.78 1.08
CA ALA A 13 -1.47 4.69 1.41
C ALA A 13 -2.62 4.57 0.40
N ALA A 14 -3.31 5.69 0.14
CA ALA A 14 -4.41 5.75 -0.83
C ALA A 14 -3.95 5.40 -2.26
N HIS A 15 -2.74 5.84 -2.65
CA HIS A 15 -2.17 5.48 -3.94
C HIS A 15 -1.92 3.97 -4.06
N CYS A 16 -1.32 3.37 -3.03
CA CYS A 16 -1.04 1.94 -2.99
C CYS A 16 -2.33 1.10 -3.01
N ASP A 17 -3.39 1.52 -2.32
CA ASP A 17 -4.70 0.87 -2.38
C ASP A 17 -5.33 0.97 -3.77
N ALA A 18 -5.28 2.14 -4.40
CA ALA A 18 -5.78 2.33 -5.76
C ALA A 18 -5.02 1.47 -6.78
N VAL A 19 -3.71 1.32 -6.61
CA VAL A 19 -2.88 0.44 -7.43
C VAL A 19 -3.26 -1.03 -7.22
N SER A 20 -3.48 -1.47 -5.98
CA SER A 20 -3.98 -2.82 -5.68
C SER A 20 -5.31 -3.11 -6.37
N ALA A 21 -6.26 -2.18 -6.27
CA ALA A 21 -7.57 -2.32 -6.91
C ALA A 21 -7.47 -2.37 -8.44
N ARG A 22 -6.55 -1.61 -9.05
CA ARG A 22 -6.30 -1.66 -10.50
C ARG A 22 -5.79 -3.02 -10.95
N PHE A 23 -4.94 -3.67 -10.16
CA PHE A 23 -4.47 -5.02 -10.49
C PHE A 23 -5.62 -6.04 -10.47
N ALA A 24 -6.56 -5.93 -9.53
CA ALA A 24 -7.74 -6.79 -9.50
C ALA A 24 -8.65 -6.64 -10.75
N VAL A 25 -8.70 -5.45 -11.35
CA VAL A 25 -9.48 -5.17 -12.57
C VAL A 25 -8.70 -5.51 -13.84
N ALA A 26 -7.37 -5.41 -13.80
CA ALA A 26 -6.50 -5.62 -14.96
C ALA A 26 -6.27 -7.10 -15.30
N THR A 27 -6.67 -8.05 -14.44
CA THR A 27 -6.56 -9.48 -14.71
C THR A 27 -7.33 -9.84 -16.00
N PRO A 28 -6.62 -10.21 -17.09
CA PRO A 28 -7.27 -10.51 -18.35
C PRO A 28 -8.05 -11.83 -18.26
N VAL A 29 -9.28 -11.84 -18.79
CA VAL A 29 -10.09 -13.06 -18.90
C VAL A 29 -9.46 -13.99 -19.94
N PRO A 30 -9.05 -15.21 -19.60
CA PRO A 30 -8.42 -16.11 -20.56
C PRO A 30 -9.42 -16.51 -21.66
N ILE A 31 -9.12 -16.17 -22.91
CA ILE A 31 -9.80 -16.76 -24.08
C ILE A 31 -8.99 -17.99 -24.47
N VAL A 32 -9.40 -19.16 -24.01
CA VAL A 32 -8.71 -20.43 -24.30
C VAL A 32 -9.37 -21.06 -25.53
N GLY A 33 -8.56 -21.45 -26.51
CA GLY A 33 -9.01 -22.22 -27.67
C GLY A 33 -9.37 -23.67 -27.30
N LEU A 34 -9.68 -24.50 -28.29
CA LEU A 34 -10.05 -25.90 -28.05
C LEU A 34 -8.95 -26.63 -27.26
N PRO A 35 -9.31 -27.41 -26.22
CA PRO A 35 -8.37 -27.96 -25.24
C PRO A 35 -7.33 -28.95 -25.82
N PHE A 36 -7.59 -29.47 -27.02
CA PHE A 36 -6.71 -30.42 -27.71
C PHE A 36 -5.56 -29.75 -28.49
N GLN A 37 -5.57 -28.42 -28.63
CA GLN A 37 -4.46 -27.70 -29.26
C GLN A 37 -3.37 -27.44 -28.22
N ALA A 38 -2.16 -27.98 -28.47
CA ALA A 38 -0.98 -27.76 -27.62
C ALA A 38 -0.71 -26.27 -27.36
N THR A 39 -1.01 -25.40 -28.33
CA THR A 39 -0.92 -23.94 -28.21
C THR A 39 -1.93 -23.37 -27.20
N SER A 40 -3.13 -23.92 -27.11
CA SER A 40 -4.15 -23.49 -26.13
C SER A 40 -3.75 -23.86 -24.70
N HIS A 41 -3.12 -25.02 -24.50
CA HIS A 41 -2.57 -25.40 -23.20
C HIS A 41 -1.41 -24.49 -22.78
N ALA A 42 -0.48 -24.18 -23.70
CA ALA A 42 0.62 -23.26 -23.44
C ALA A 42 0.13 -21.84 -23.10
N VAL A 43 -0.85 -21.33 -23.85
CA VAL A 43 -1.48 -20.03 -23.60
C VAL A 43 -2.22 -20.01 -22.25
N GLY A 44 -3.00 -21.06 -21.93
CA GLY A 44 -3.68 -21.18 -20.65
C GLY A 44 -2.71 -21.19 -19.46
N SER A 45 -1.58 -21.90 -19.58
CA SER A 45 -0.52 -21.91 -18.57
C SER A 45 0.11 -20.51 -18.39
N ALA A 46 0.36 -19.79 -19.48
CA ALA A 46 0.87 -18.43 -19.41
C ALA A 46 -0.11 -17.47 -18.70
N TYR A 47 -1.42 -17.58 -18.99
CA TYR A 47 -2.44 -16.79 -18.27
C TYR A 47 -2.49 -17.11 -16.78
N ALA A 48 -2.36 -18.38 -16.39
CA ALA A 48 -2.32 -18.76 -14.98
C ALA A 48 -1.09 -18.19 -14.24
N VAL A 49 0.08 -18.16 -14.91
CA VAL A 49 1.28 -17.52 -14.36
C VAL A 49 1.09 -16.01 -14.22
N LEU A 50 0.51 -15.35 -15.22
CA LEU A 50 0.22 -13.92 -15.18
C LEU A 50 -0.76 -13.57 -14.04
N ASP A 51 -1.80 -14.36 -13.85
CA ASP A 51 -2.76 -14.19 -12.76
C ASP A 51 -2.07 -14.25 -11.38
N GLY A 52 -1.19 -15.24 -11.17
CA GLY A 52 -0.39 -15.35 -9.95
C GLY A 52 0.54 -14.17 -9.70
N ILE A 53 1.15 -13.61 -10.76
CA ILE A 53 1.99 -12.40 -10.67
C ILE A 53 1.14 -11.18 -10.31
N ILE A 54 -0.01 -10.99 -10.95
CA ILE A 54 -0.92 -9.87 -10.70
C ILE A 54 -1.43 -9.92 -9.25
N ALA A 55 -1.84 -11.10 -8.77
CA ALA A 55 -2.27 -11.30 -7.39
C ALA A 55 -1.15 -10.97 -6.38
N THR A 56 0.08 -11.39 -6.67
CA THR A 56 1.25 -11.08 -5.83
C THR A 56 1.51 -9.58 -5.77
N LEU A 57 1.43 -8.89 -6.92
CA LEU A 57 1.69 -7.45 -6.99
C LEU A 57 0.60 -6.65 -6.28
N ALA A 58 -0.67 -7.04 -6.43
CA ALA A 58 -1.80 -6.48 -5.69
C ALA A 58 -1.59 -6.61 -4.17
N GLY A 59 -1.26 -7.82 -3.70
CA GLY A 59 -0.98 -8.07 -2.28
C GLY A 59 0.17 -7.23 -1.73
N ARG A 60 1.25 -7.06 -2.50
CA ARG A 60 2.36 -6.18 -2.13
C ARG A 60 1.96 -4.71 -2.06
N SER A 61 1.16 -4.23 -3.01
CA SER A 61 0.66 -2.85 -2.97
C SER A 61 -0.24 -2.60 -1.76
N GLN A 62 -1.15 -3.52 -1.44
CA GLN A 62 -1.99 -3.40 -0.25
C GLN A 62 -1.17 -3.45 1.06
N ALA A 63 -0.17 -4.33 1.14
CA ALA A 63 0.74 -4.35 2.30
C ALA A 63 1.50 -3.02 2.47
N SER A 64 1.90 -2.38 1.38
CA SER A 64 2.51 -1.05 1.43
C SER A 64 1.53 0.03 1.88
N ALA A 65 0.27 -0.04 1.46
CA ALA A 65 -0.76 0.89 1.91
C ALA A 65 -0.96 0.81 3.43
N ILE A 66 -1.08 -0.42 3.96
CA ILE A 66 -1.20 -0.66 5.41
C ILE A 66 0.00 -0.10 6.16
N LYS A 67 1.23 -0.37 5.70
CA LYS A 67 2.45 0.14 6.34
C LYS A 67 2.49 1.66 6.36
N ALA A 68 2.11 2.31 5.26
CA ALA A 68 2.06 3.77 5.19
C ALA A 68 1.00 4.36 6.15
N ALA A 69 -0.17 3.72 6.25
CA ALA A 69 -1.21 4.13 7.20
C ALA A 69 -0.76 3.98 8.66
N VAL A 70 -0.12 2.86 9.00
CA VAL A 70 0.44 2.63 10.36
C VAL A 70 1.52 3.66 10.68
N ALA A 71 2.44 3.91 9.75
CA ALA A 71 3.47 4.93 9.94
C ALA A 71 2.86 6.32 10.13
N GLY A 72 1.77 6.65 9.44
CA GLY A 72 1.04 7.90 9.63
C GLY A 72 0.44 8.01 11.03
N ALA A 73 -0.18 6.93 11.52
CA ALA A 73 -0.73 6.89 12.87
C ALA A 73 0.36 7.04 13.96
N GLU A 74 1.49 6.36 13.79
CA GLU A 74 2.65 6.49 14.70
C GLU A 74 3.24 7.91 14.69
N PHE A 75 3.29 8.54 13.51
CA PHE A 75 3.75 9.92 13.37
C PHE A 75 2.86 10.88 14.16
N VAL A 76 1.54 10.79 14.00
CA VAL A 76 0.57 11.63 14.74
C VAL A 76 0.66 11.39 16.25
N ALA A 77 0.76 10.14 16.69
CA ALA A 77 0.90 9.82 18.10
C ALA A 77 2.19 10.42 18.70
N SER A 78 3.31 10.31 17.98
CA SER A 78 4.60 10.87 18.40
C SER A 78 4.57 12.40 18.44
N ASP A 79 3.97 13.04 17.44
CA ASP A 79 3.82 14.50 17.37
C ASP A 79 2.97 15.03 18.53
N SER A 80 1.83 14.39 18.81
CA SER A 80 0.98 14.77 19.94
C SER A 80 1.68 14.65 21.30
N THR A 81 2.47 13.59 21.50
CA THR A 81 3.27 13.37 22.71
C THR A 81 4.38 14.42 22.83
N GLY A 82 5.02 14.75 21.70
CA GLY A 82 6.01 15.82 21.62
C GLY A 82 5.43 17.18 21.99
N ALA A 83 4.27 17.53 21.42
CA ALA A 83 3.57 18.77 21.70
C ALA A 83 3.18 18.89 23.19
N GLN A 84 2.70 17.81 23.80
CA GLN A 84 2.40 17.75 25.23
C GLN A 84 3.65 17.96 26.09
N SER A 85 4.77 17.35 25.71
CA SER A 85 6.04 17.50 26.42
C SER A 85 6.55 18.94 26.37
N VAL A 86 6.48 19.58 25.20
CA VAL A 86 6.86 20.99 25.01
C VAL A 86 5.93 21.93 25.81
N ALA A 87 4.62 21.66 25.81
CA ALA A 87 3.67 22.44 26.60
C ALA A 87 3.94 22.34 28.11
N ALA A 88 4.26 21.14 28.61
CA ALA A 88 4.62 20.93 30.01
C ALA A 88 5.91 21.69 30.40
N LEU A 89 6.93 21.66 29.54
CA LEU A 89 8.15 22.44 29.74
C LEU A 89 7.88 23.94 29.75
N GLY A 90 7.08 24.45 28.80
CA GLY A 90 6.69 25.86 28.75
C GLY A 90 5.95 26.32 30.01
N SER A 91 5.03 25.48 30.51
CA SER A 91 4.33 25.73 31.77
C SER A 91 5.29 25.77 32.96
N SER A 92 6.27 24.86 33.02
CA SER A 92 7.27 24.83 34.10
C SER A 92 8.20 26.04 34.08
N ILE A 93 8.60 26.52 32.90
CA ILE A 93 9.43 27.72 32.77
C ILE A 93 8.67 28.97 33.22
N THR A 94 7.37 29.06 32.91
CA THR A 94 6.54 30.22 33.27
C THR A 94 6.22 30.29 34.77
N GLN A 95 6.34 29.15 35.48
CA GLN A 95 6.11 29.06 36.93
C GLN A 95 7.39 29.22 37.78
N ALA A 96 8.57 29.28 37.15
CA ALA A 96 9.86 29.50 37.81
C ALA A 96 10.25 30.98 37.83
#